data_AF-A0A2L0LPL7-F1
#
_entry.id   AF-A0A2L0LPL7-F1
#
_cell.length_a   1.000
_cell.length_b   1.000
_cell.length_c   1.000
_cell.angle_alpha   90.00
_cell.angle_beta   90.00
_cell.angle_gamma   90.00
#
_symmetry.space_group_name_H-M   'P 1'
#
loop_
_entity.id
_entity.type
_entity.pdbx_description
1 polymer ?
#
loop_
_entity_poly.entity_id
_entity_poly.type
_entity_poly.pdbx_seq_one_letter_code
_entity_poly.pdbx_strand_id
1 'polypeptide(L)' 'MEKIDPVLLEAAIRVFGNESLAMHWLMTPSRALVDKRPVDATTEDALELLARLEHGLGA' A
#
# COMPACT_ATOMS: atom_id res chain seq x y z
N MET A 1 16.61 -8.45 -3.31
CA MET A 1 15.84 -7.23 -3.62
C MET A 1 14.41 -7.69 -3.76
N GLU A 2 13.62 -7.57 -2.69
CA GLU A 2 12.16 -7.80 -2.75
C GLU A 2 11.63 -6.90 -3.88
N LYS A 3 11.21 -7.50 -4.99
CA LYS A 3 10.69 -6.75 -6.13
C LYS A 3 9.28 -6.31 -5.76
N ILE A 4 9.17 -5.08 -5.27
CA ILE A 4 7.88 -4.42 -5.11
C ILE A 4 7.22 -4.38 -6.50
N ASP A 5 5.97 -4.82 -6.57
CA ASP A 5 5.23 -4.75 -7.81
C ASP A 5 5.09 -3.28 -8.24
N PRO A 6 5.52 -2.91 -9.47
CA PRO A 6 5.47 -1.53 -9.92
C PRO A 6 4.04 -0.97 -9.91
N VAL A 7 3.02 -1.80 -10.14
CA VAL A 7 1.61 -1.39 -10.10
C VAL A 7 1.21 -1.02 -8.67
N LEU A 8 1.70 -1.78 -7.68
CA LEU A 8 1.43 -1.51 -6.27
C LEU A 8 2.10 -0.22 -5.80
N LEU A 9 3.35 0.00 -6.22
CA LEU A 9 4.07 1.24 -5.91
C LEU A 9 3.38 2.46 -6.53
N GLU A 10 2.97 2.38 -7.79
CA GLU A 10 2.25 3.46 -8.47
C GLU A 10 0.91 3.79 -7.78
N ALA A 11 0.14 2.76 -7.41
CA ALA A 11 -1.11 2.93 -6.67
C ALA A 11 -0.87 3.59 -5.30
N ALA A 12 0.17 3.16 -4.57
CA ALA A 12 0.53 3.78 -3.30
C ALA A 12 0.97 5.24 -3.48
N ILE A 13 1.75 5.56 -4.51
CA ILE A 13 2.13 6.94 -4.84
C ILE A 13 0.88 7.79 -5.14
N ARG A 14 -0.10 7.25 -5.86
CA ARG A 14 -1.34 7.96 -6.17
C ARG A 14 -2.15 8.30 -4.92
N VAL A 15 -2.24 7.37 -3.97
CA VAL A 15 -2.99 7.56 -2.72
C VAL A 15 -2.27 8.50 -1.75
N PHE A 16 -0.95 8.34 -1.59
CA PHE A 16 -0.16 9.11 -0.62
C PHE A 16 0.46 10.39 -1.21
N GLY A 17 0.43 10.58 -2.52
CA GLY A 17 0.96 11.73 -3.25
C GLY A 17 2.49 11.83 -3.29
N ASN A 18 3.22 10.88 -2.70
CA ASN A 18 4.69 10.91 -2.65
C ASN A 18 5.28 9.50 -2.57
N GLU A 19 6.33 9.23 -3.35
CA GLU A 19 7.05 7.95 -3.36
C GLU A 19 7.67 7.59 -2.01
N SER A 20 8.22 8.53 -1.26
CA SER A 20 8.77 8.27 0.07
C SER A 20 7.70 7.81 1.05
N LEU A 21 6.49 8.40 0.99
CA LEU A 21 5.36 8.00 1.82
C LEU A 21 4.80 6.64 1.39
N ALA A 22 4.69 6.41 0.08
CA ALA A 22 4.29 5.12 -0.48
C ALA A 22 5.25 4.01 -0.05
N MET A 23 6.56 4.21 -0.20
CA MET A 23 7.59 3.26 0.20
C MET A 23 7.57 3.01 1.71
N HIS A 24 7.39 4.07 2.52
CA HIS A 24 7.26 3.94 3.96
C HIS A 24 6.04 3.09 4.34
N TRP A 25 4.89 3.34 3.72
CA TRP A 25 3.68 2.56 3.92
C TRP A 25 3.86 1.10 3.51
N LEU A 26 4.47 0.85 2.34
CA LEU A 26 4.77 -0.48 1.82
C LEU A 26 5.64 -1.31 2.78
N MET A 27 6.58 -0.66 3.46
CA MET A 27 7.48 -1.28 4.43
C MET A 27 6.92 -1.33 5.86
N THR A 28 5.80 -0.65 6.11
CA THR A 28 5.17 -0.58 7.43
C THR A 28 4.13 -1.69 7.59
N PRO A 29 4.20 -2.52 8.64
CA PRO A 29 3.17 -3.50 8.94
C PRO A 29 1.79 -2.83 9.08
N SER A 30 0.80 -3.37 8.36
CA SER A 30 -0.57 -2.88 8.44
C SER A 30 -1.43 -3.88 9.21
N ARG A 31 -2.15 -3.39 10.22
CA ARG A 31 -3.16 -4.19 10.93
C ARG A 31 -4.25 -4.71 10.00
N ALA A 32 -4.55 -3.96 8.93
CA ALA A 32 -5.52 -4.40 7.92
C ALA A 32 -5.04 -5.61 7.11
N LEU A 33 -3.73 -5.89 7.12
CA LEU A 33 -3.10 -7.06 6.50
C LEU A 33 -2.66 -8.10 7.54
N VAL A 34 -3.29 -8.12 8.73
CA VAL A 34 -2.96 -9.03 9.82
C VAL A 34 -1.49 -8.87 10.27
N ASP A 35 -1.09 -7.61 10.45
CA ASP A 35 0.28 -7.20 10.84
C ASP A 35 1.39 -7.62 9.84
N LYS A 36 1.02 -7.87 8.58
CA LYS A 36 1.97 -8.04 7.48
C LYS A 36 2.31 -6.70 6.83
N ARG A 37 3.51 -6.61 6.26
CA ARG A 37 3.89 -5.48 5.40
C ARG A 37 3.12 -5.61 4.07
N PRO A 38 2.63 -4.52 3.48
CA PRO A 38 2.01 -4.56 2.16
C PRO A 38 2.89 -5.19 1.07
N VAL A 39 4.22 -5.11 1.21
CA VAL A 39 5.17 -5.80 0.30
C VAL A 39 5.23 -7.32 0.48
N ASP A 40 4.84 -7.84 1.65
CA ASP A 40 4.75 -9.28 1.92
C ASP A 40 3.36 -9.85 1.62
N ALA A 41 2.37 -8.98 1.43
CA ALA A 41 1.01 -9.35 1.09
C ALA A 41 0.89 -9.57 -0.43
N THR A 42 -0.26 -10.10 -0.86
CA THR A 42 -0.55 -10.18 -2.29
C THR A 42 -0.81 -8.77 -2.84
N THR A 43 -0.46 -8.55 -4.12
CA THR A 43 -0.73 -7.28 -4.80
C THR A 43 -2.21 -6.90 -4.73
N GLU A 44 -3.12 -7.87 -4.87
CA GLU A 44 -4.57 -7.64 -4.75
C GLU A 44 -4.97 -7.13 -3.36
N ASP A 45 -4.55 -7.79 -2.27
CA ASP A 45 -4.88 -7.35 -0.90
C ASP A 45 -4.37 -5.93 -0.61
N ALA A 46 -3.15 -5.63 -1.07
CA ALA A 46 -2.53 -4.34 -0.85
C ALA A 46 -3.21 -3.24 -1.69
N LEU A 47 -3.63 -3.54 -2.92
CA LEU A 47 -4.42 -2.64 -3.76
C LEU A 47 -5.82 -2.39 -3.20
N GLU A 48 -6.50 -3.42 -2.68
CA GLU A 48 -7.79 -3.26 -2.02
C GLU A 48 -7.67 -2.34 -0.80
N LEU A 49 -6.61 -2.50 -0.01
CA LEU A 49 -6.33 -1.62 1.12
C LEU A 49 -6.08 -0.17 0.67
N LEU A 50 -5.33 0.04 -0.43
CA LEU A 50 -5.12 1.37 -1.01
C LEU A 50 -6.43 1.99 -1.49
N ALA A 51 -7.29 1.23 -2.17
CA ALA A 51 -8.61 1.70 -2.59
C ALA A 51 -9.47 2.07 -1.37
N ARG A 52 -9.42 1.29 -0.29
CA ARG A 52 -10.11 1.61 0.96
C ARG A 52 -9.56 2.87 1.64
N LEU A 53 -8.25 3.14 1.54
CA LEU A 53 -7.64 4.37 2.04
C LEU A 53 -8.07 5.58 1.18
N GLU A 54 -8.08 5.43 -0.14
CA GLU A 54 -8.54 6.45 -1.09
C GLU A 54 -10.02 6.81 -0.86
N HIS A 55 -10.88 5.81 -0.68
CA HIS A 55 -12.32 6.00 -0.45
C HIS A 55 -12.68 6.35 1.01
N GLY A 56 -11.93 5.84 1.99
CA GLY A 56 -12.20 6.02 3.43
C GLY A 56 -11.74 7.37 4.01
N LEU A 57 -10.97 8.15 3.24
CA LEU A 57 -10.68 9.56 3.54
C LEU A 57 -11.85 10.52 3.26
N GLY A 58 -12.97 10.01 2.73
CA GLY A 58 -14.23 10.74 2.55
C GLY A 58 -15.35 10.14 3.40
N ALA A 59 -15.31 10.38 4.72
CA ALA A 59 -16.48 10.27 5.60
C ALA A 59 -17.03 11.68 5.89
#